data_AF-A0A7S2D7U0-F1
#
_entry.id   AF-A0A7S2D7U0-F1
#
_cell.length_a   1.000
_cell.length_b   1.000
_cell.length_c   1.000
_cell.angle_alpha   90.00
_cell.angle_beta   90.00
_cell.angle_gamma   90.00
#
_symmetry.space_group_name_H-M   'P 1'
#
loop_
_entity.id
_entity.type
_entity.pdbx_description
1 polymer ?
#
loop_
_entity_poly.entity_id
_entity_poly.type
_entity_poly.pdbx_seq_one_letter_code
_entity_poly.pdbx_strand_id
1 'polypeptide(L)'
;MAARGRHTLALPLLALLAIALRFAARTFVGGSSPQVPQAVRPPVVSGATAMLAQRMTAKEKQAARAKAKQGVETNKDKKIEIWPVEIPEGVTVLHVEYGQEGGIFPQPGNQEVLEFYRTLQIRFGHKVRIIHNSSPALAEFSPTGTWRKGSFEVVDVGGKKLLYSKLSNGVSLVNGDQKYFNKWLDEVAEKCALA
;
A
#
# COMPACT_ATOMS: atom_id res chain seq x y z
N MET A 1 5.88 47.74 42.68
CA MET A 1 7.20 47.10 42.85
C MET A 1 7.16 45.70 42.24
N ALA A 2 8.13 45.42 41.36
CA ALA A 2 8.58 44.13 40.81
C ALA A 2 7.58 43.24 40.02
N ALA A 3 7.93 42.55 38.94
CA ALA A 3 8.93 42.72 37.87
C ALA A 3 8.49 41.78 36.74
N ARG A 4 8.57 42.23 35.48
CA ARG A 4 8.26 41.44 34.28
C ARG A 4 9.41 40.47 33.99
N GLY A 5 9.10 39.20 33.74
CA GLY A 5 10.04 38.22 33.17
C GLY A 5 9.59 37.79 31.79
N ARG A 6 10.17 38.38 30.73
CA ARG A 6 10.06 37.92 29.35
C ARG A 6 11.30 37.09 29.05
N HIS A 7 11.14 35.81 28.71
CA HIS A 7 12.21 35.00 28.14
C HIS A 7 11.95 34.79 26.65
N THR A 8 12.55 35.68 25.86
CA THR A 8 12.87 35.48 24.46
C THR A 8 14.13 34.64 24.37
N LEU A 9 14.07 33.46 23.74
CA LEU A 9 15.26 32.79 23.23
C LEU A 9 15.07 32.58 21.74
N ALA A 10 15.90 33.31 21.00
CA ALA A 10 16.05 33.26 19.56
C ALA A 10 17.32 32.45 19.22
N LEU A 11 17.33 31.97 17.97
CA LEU A 11 18.47 31.52 17.14
C LEU A 11 18.97 30.06 17.32
N PRO A 12 19.60 29.45 16.29
CA PRO A 12 19.96 29.99 14.96
C PRO A 12 19.50 29.18 13.75
N LEU A 13 19.38 29.91 12.64
CA LEU A 13 19.34 29.46 11.25
C LEU A 13 20.77 29.10 10.80
N LEU A 14 21.02 27.87 10.34
CA LEU A 14 22.25 27.41 9.65
C LEU A 14 21.80 26.27 8.71
N ALA A 15 21.53 26.53 7.43
CA ALA A 15 22.45 26.67 6.30
C ALA A 15 23.10 25.34 5.84
N LEU A 16 22.88 25.06 4.54
CA LEU A 16 23.73 24.31 3.60
C LEU A 16 23.78 22.77 3.72
N LEU A 17 23.28 22.07 2.70
CA LEU A 17 24.15 21.57 1.62
C LEU A 17 23.33 21.01 0.45
N ALA A 18 23.68 21.44 -0.75
CA ALA A 18 23.19 20.91 -2.01
C ALA A 18 23.78 19.51 -2.29
N ILE A 19 22.94 18.57 -2.71
CA ILE A 19 23.39 17.36 -3.41
C ILE A 19 22.80 17.42 -4.82
N ALA A 20 23.57 18.04 -5.71
CA ALA A 20 23.36 17.98 -7.14
C ALA A 20 24.27 16.91 -7.75
N LEU A 21 23.74 16.25 -8.79
CA LEU A 21 24.44 15.45 -9.79
C LEU A 21 25.12 14.16 -9.30
N ARG A 22 24.50 13.02 -9.66
CA ARG A 22 25.23 11.99 -10.41
C ARG A 22 24.44 11.55 -11.63
N PHE A 23 24.89 12.08 -12.75
CA PHE A 23 24.75 11.49 -14.08
C PHE A 23 25.24 10.05 -14.05
N ALA A 24 24.44 9.14 -14.60
CA ALA A 24 24.94 7.91 -15.22
C ALA A 24 24.17 7.72 -16.52
N ALA A 25 24.60 8.43 -17.55
CA ALA A 25 24.25 8.13 -18.93
C ALA A 25 24.78 6.73 -19.26
N ARG A 26 23.88 5.75 -19.35
CA ARG A 26 24.20 4.45 -19.95
C ARG A 26 24.16 4.62 -21.46
N THR A 27 25.33 4.84 -22.05
CA THR A 27 25.57 4.67 -23.47
C THR A 27 25.43 3.18 -23.81
N PHE A 28 24.33 2.82 -24.47
CA PHE A 28 24.15 1.48 -25.02
C PHE A 28 24.96 1.41 -26.32
N VAL A 29 26.11 0.74 -26.25
CA VAL A 29 26.98 0.45 -27.40
C VAL A 29 26.32 -0.65 -28.24
N GLY A 30 26.17 -0.36 -29.54
CA GLY A 30 25.71 -1.31 -30.54
C GLY A 30 26.64 -2.51 -30.64
N GLY A 31 26.04 -3.70 -30.57
CA GLY A 31 26.69 -4.99 -30.82
C GLY A 31 26.10 -5.63 -32.08
N SER A 32 26.99 -5.86 -33.03
CA SER A 32 26.85 -6.44 -34.35
C SER A 32 25.95 -7.69 -34.46
N SER A 33 25.20 -7.75 -35.56
CA SER A 33 24.44 -8.90 -36.04
C SER A 33 25.32 -10.15 -36.22
N PRO A 34 24.94 -11.30 -35.62
CA PRO A 34 25.40 -12.60 -36.09
C PRO A 34 24.53 -13.09 -37.26
N GLN A 35 25.22 -13.75 -38.18
CA GLN A 35 24.78 -14.17 -39.50
C GLN A 35 23.60 -15.15 -39.51
N VAL A 36 22.84 -15.03 -40.60
CA VAL A 36 21.78 -15.92 -41.07
C VAL A 36 22.32 -17.33 -41.31
N PRO A 37 21.79 -18.38 -40.63
CA PRO A 37 21.88 -19.74 -41.15
C PRO A 37 20.86 -19.88 -42.28
N GLN A 38 21.32 -20.26 -43.48
CA GLN A 38 20.46 -20.59 -44.62
C GLN A 38 19.51 -21.73 -44.24
N ALA A 39 18.23 -21.40 -44.09
CA ALA A 39 17.18 -22.39 -43.97
C ALA A 39 16.87 -22.97 -45.35
N VAL A 40 17.04 -24.28 -45.44
CA VAL A 40 16.64 -25.18 -46.53
C VAL A 40 15.23 -24.84 -47.01
N ARG A 41 15.05 -24.65 -48.32
CA ARG A 41 13.73 -24.44 -48.95
C ARG A 41 12.94 -25.75 -48.97
N PRO A 42 11.78 -25.86 -48.32
CA PRO A 42 10.84 -26.96 -48.56
C PRO A 42 10.06 -26.75 -49.87
N PRO A 43 9.52 -27.83 -50.46
CA PRO A 43 8.93 -27.82 -51.80
C PRO A 43 7.66 -26.97 -51.88
N VAL A 44 7.45 -26.41 -53.08
CA VAL A 44 6.24 -25.70 -53.48
C VAL A 44 5.08 -26.68 -53.49
N VAL A 45 4.27 -26.66 -52.42
CA VAL A 45 2.96 -27.29 -52.43
C VAL A 45 1.94 -26.24 -52.83
N SER A 46 1.51 -26.34 -54.09
CA SER A 46 0.30 -25.70 -54.59
C SER A 46 -0.90 -26.30 -53.85
N GLY A 47 -1.64 -25.48 -53.12
CA GLY A 47 -2.80 -25.91 -52.34
C GLY A 47 -3.55 -24.70 -51.80
N ALA A 48 -4.68 -24.40 -52.41
CA ALA A 48 -5.50 -23.20 -52.24
C ALA A 48 -6.28 -23.14 -50.89
N THR A 49 -5.59 -23.26 -49.75
CA THR A 49 -6.20 -23.21 -48.41
C THR A 49 -5.26 -22.61 -47.37
N ALA A 50 -4.79 -21.38 -47.59
CA ALA A 50 -3.99 -20.63 -46.61
C ALA A 50 -4.30 -19.12 -46.58
N MET A 51 -5.55 -18.73 -46.88
CA MET A 51 -6.01 -17.34 -46.83
C MET A 51 -7.09 -17.16 -45.77
N LEU A 52 -6.72 -17.25 -44.48
CA LEU A 52 -7.46 -16.56 -43.42
C LEU A 52 -6.63 -16.33 -42.16
N ALA A 53 -5.33 -16.03 -42.32
CA ALA A 53 -4.59 -15.35 -41.25
C ALA A 53 -5.07 -13.90 -41.22
N GLN A 54 -6.09 -13.63 -40.40
CA GLN A 54 -6.59 -12.28 -40.11
C GLN A 54 -5.39 -11.37 -39.86
N ARG A 55 -5.16 -10.41 -40.76
CA ARG A 55 -4.19 -9.33 -40.59
C ARG A 55 -4.69 -8.45 -39.44
N MET A 56 -4.43 -8.88 -38.21
CA MET A 56 -4.60 -8.02 -37.05
C MET A 56 -3.80 -6.75 -37.31
N THR A 57 -4.50 -5.63 -37.25
CA THR A 57 -3.91 -4.30 -37.39
C THR A 57 -2.80 -4.12 -36.36
N ALA A 58 -1.83 -3.25 -36.64
CA ALA A 58 -0.76 -2.96 -35.68
C ALA A 58 -1.32 -2.55 -34.31
N LYS A 59 -2.48 -1.88 -34.30
CA LYS A 59 -3.23 -1.49 -33.10
C LYS A 59 -3.79 -2.70 -32.34
N GLU A 60 -4.34 -3.70 -33.03
CA GLU A 60 -4.82 -4.94 -32.40
C GLU A 60 -3.67 -5.80 -31.85
N LYS A 61 -2.53 -5.86 -32.55
CA LYS A 61 -1.33 -6.54 -32.01
C LYS A 61 -0.79 -5.84 -30.76
N GLN A 62 -0.83 -4.51 -30.71
CA GLN A 62 -0.46 -3.75 -29.50
C GLN A 62 -1.47 -3.97 -28.37
N ALA A 63 -2.78 -3.96 -28.66
CA ALA A 63 -3.83 -4.23 -27.68
C ALA A 63 -3.74 -5.66 -27.14
N ALA A 64 -3.46 -6.65 -27.98
CA ALA A 64 -3.25 -8.04 -27.58
C ALA A 64 -1.99 -8.19 -26.71
N ARG A 65 -0.89 -7.49 -27.04
CA ARG A 65 0.32 -7.46 -26.20
C ARG A 65 0.10 -6.75 -24.87
N ALA A 66 -0.70 -5.68 -24.84
CA ALA A 66 -1.07 -4.99 -23.61
C ALA A 66 -1.93 -5.90 -22.70
N LYS A 67 -2.92 -6.60 -23.27
CA LYS A 67 -3.74 -7.59 -22.56
C LYS A 67 -2.93 -8.79 -22.06
N ALA A 68 -1.98 -9.29 -22.86
CA ALA A 68 -1.11 -10.39 -22.46
C ALA A 68 -0.15 -9.99 -21.33
N LYS A 69 0.33 -8.74 -21.29
CA LYS A 69 1.11 -8.23 -20.15
C LYS A 69 0.24 -8.04 -18.90
N GLN A 70 -1.01 -7.60 -19.05
CA GLN A 70 -1.95 -7.48 -17.93
C GLN A 70 -2.36 -8.82 -17.31
N GLY A 71 -2.29 -9.94 -18.06
CA GLY A 71 -2.58 -11.27 -17.52
C GLY A 71 -1.38 -11.97 -16.86
N VAL A 72 -0.16 -11.49 -17.07
CA VAL A 72 1.10 -12.11 -16.58
C VAL A 72 1.72 -11.32 -15.42
N GLU A 73 1.21 -10.13 -15.12
CA GLU A 73 1.66 -9.38 -13.96
C GLU A 73 1.07 -9.93 -12.66
N THR A 74 1.91 -10.73 -12.01
CA THR A 74 2.17 -10.71 -10.57
C THR A 74 1.31 -11.63 -9.69
N ASN A 75 1.59 -12.94 -9.76
CA ASN A 75 1.97 -13.64 -8.53
C ASN A 75 3.29 -13.01 -8.03
N LYS A 76 3.23 -11.75 -7.58
CA LYS A 76 4.24 -11.22 -6.68
C LYS A 76 4.13 -12.15 -5.48
N ASP A 77 5.20 -12.88 -5.20
CA ASP A 77 5.37 -13.59 -3.93
C ASP A 77 4.79 -12.67 -2.86
N LYS A 78 3.64 -13.08 -2.29
CA LYS A 78 3.05 -12.37 -1.16
C LYS A 78 4.17 -12.37 -0.15
N LYS A 79 4.81 -11.21 0.04
CA LYS A 79 5.85 -11.01 1.03
C LYS A 79 5.25 -11.60 2.30
N ILE A 80 5.80 -12.73 2.75
CA ILE A 80 5.29 -13.41 3.93
C ILE A 80 5.40 -12.37 5.03
N GLU A 81 4.26 -11.84 5.47
CA GLU A 81 4.24 -10.96 6.63
C GLU A 81 4.70 -11.84 7.78
N ILE A 82 5.90 -11.56 8.27
CA ILE A 82 6.49 -12.27 9.39
C ILE A 82 5.58 -11.98 10.59
N TRP A 83 4.86 -13.00 11.04
CA TRP A 83 3.99 -12.96 12.21
C TRP A 83 4.55 -13.94 13.27
N PRO A 84 4.70 -13.54 14.53
CA PRO A 84 4.33 -12.24 15.11
C PRO A 84 5.23 -11.09 14.61
N VAL A 85 4.66 -9.89 14.56
CA VAL A 85 5.39 -8.69 14.14
C VAL A 85 6.29 -8.25 15.29
N GLU A 86 7.59 -8.17 15.04
CA GLU A 86 8.51 -7.49 15.97
C GLU A 86 8.14 -6.01 16.03
N ILE A 87 7.64 -5.58 17.19
CA ILE A 87 7.21 -4.21 17.44
C ILE A 87 8.45 -3.38 17.80
N PRO A 88 8.86 -2.40 16.97
CA PRO A 88 9.96 -1.53 17.33
C PRO A 88 9.63 -0.71 18.57
N GLU A 89 10.61 -0.46 19.43
CA GLU A 89 10.48 0.47 20.55
C GLU A 89 10.02 1.85 20.05
N GLY A 90 9.06 2.48 20.73
CA GLY A 90 8.48 3.75 20.29
C GLY A 90 7.44 3.67 19.19
N VAL A 91 7.06 2.46 18.73
CA VAL A 91 6.11 2.28 17.62
C VAL A 91 4.89 1.48 18.05
N THR A 92 3.72 2.09 17.91
CA THR A 92 2.44 1.38 18.06
C THR A 92 2.07 0.70 16.76
N VAL A 93 1.82 -0.62 16.81
CA VAL A 93 1.35 -1.39 15.65
C VAL A 93 -0.15 -1.64 15.79
N LEU A 94 -0.91 -1.14 14.83
CA LEU A 94 -2.35 -1.32 14.75
C LEU A 94 -2.70 -2.32 13.65
N HIS A 95 -3.53 -3.31 13.97
CA HIS A 95 -4.23 -4.11 12.98
C HIS A 95 -5.58 -3.47 12.67
N VAL A 96 -5.87 -3.28 11.39
CA VAL A 96 -7.16 -2.76 10.91
C VAL A 96 -7.83 -3.83 10.07
N GLU A 97 -8.91 -4.40 10.62
CA GLU A 97 -9.85 -5.22 9.87
C GLU A 97 -10.86 -4.30 9.20
N TYR A 98 -11.05 -4.45 7.89
CA TYR A 98 -12.17 -3.82 7.20
C TYR A 98 -12.70 -4.71 6.09
N GLY A 99 -14.01 -4.65 5.85
CA GLY A 99 -14.63 -5.40 4.77
C GLY A 99 -15.66 -4.58 4.02
N GLN A 100 -15.50 -4.51 2.70
CA GLN A 100 -16.56 -4.12 1.77
C GLN A 100 -16.63 -5.13 0.61
N GLU A 101 -17.73 -5.13 -0.14
CA GLU A 101 -18.04 -6.12 -1.19
C GLU A 101 -16.86 -6.32 -2.16
N GLY A 102 -16.19 -7.48 -2.06
CA GLY A 102 -15.28 -8.10 -3.04
C GLY A 102 -14.31 -7.21 -3.85
N GLY A 103 -12.99 -7.48 -3.77
CA GLY A 103 -12.01 -6.91 -4.70
C GLY A 103 -10.60 -6.70 -4.12
N ILE A 104 -9.73 -5.99 -4.85
CA ILE A 104 -8.36 -5.63 -4.44
C ILE A 104 -8.35 -4.15 -3.96
N PHE A 105 -7.71 -3.86 -2.82
CA PHE A 105 -7.59 -2.51 -2.27
C PHE A 105 -6.63 -1.61 -3.10
N PRO A 106 -6.89 -0.29 -3.26
CA PRO A 106 -8.04 0.48 -2.78
C PRO A 106 -9.31 0.26 -3.61
N GLN A 107 -10.46 0.23 -2.94
CA GLN A 107 -11.77 0.06 -3.59
C GLN A 107 -12.66 1.31 -3.42
N PRO A 108 -13.57 1.59 -4.36
CA PRO A 108 -14.63 2.56 -4.18
C PRO A 108 -15.47 2.21 -2.93
N GLY A 109 -15.61 3.14 -1.99
CA GLY A 109 -16.37 2.94 -0.74
C GLY A 109 -15.52 2.82 0.53
N ASN A 110 -14.22 2.53 0.42
CA ASN A 110 -13.28 2.49 1.56
C ASN A 110 -12.75 3.88 1.96
N GLN A 111 -13.54 4.95 1.78
CA GLN A 111 -13.11 6.31 2.12
C GLN A 111 -12.77 6.45 3.61
N GLU A 112 -13.57 5.82 4.48
CA GLU A 112 -13.29 5.75 5.93
C GLU A 112 -11.89 5.19 6.21
N VAL A 113 -11.48 4.13 5.50
CA VAL A 113 -10.15 3.51 5.68
C VAL A 113 -9.04 4.43 5.19
N LEU A 114 -9.23 5.07 4.03
CA LEU A 114 -8.23 5.99 3.47
C LEU A 114 -8.05 7.23 4.35
N GLU A 115 -9.15 7.80 4.83
CA GLU A 115 -9.14 8.96 5.71
C GLU A 115 -8.55 8.61 7.09
N PHE A 116 -8.86 7.43 7.62
CA PHE A 116 -8.21 6.91 8.82
C PHE A 116 -6.69 6.82 8.65
N TYR A 117 -6.20 6.19 7.57
CA TYR A 117 -4.77 6.06 7.29
C TYR A 117 -4.09 7.39 7.12
N ARG A 118 -4.71 8.29 6.34
CA ARG A 118 -4.19 9.64 6.12
C ARG A 118 -4.08 10.40 7.44
N THR A 119 -5.10 10.33 8.28
CA THR A 119 -5.13 11.03 9.57
C THR A 119 -4.06 10.50 10.51
N LEU A 120 -3.92 9.18 10.65
CA LEU A 120 -2.86 8.58 11.46
C LEU A 120 -1.47 8.93 10.94
N GLN A 121 -1.26 8.87 9.62
CA GLN A 121 0.01 9.21 9.01
C GLN A 121 0.39 10.68 9.22
N ILE A 122 -0.56 11.61 9.08
CA ILE A 122 -0.34 13.04 9.32
C ILE A 122 -0.03 13.30 10.80
N ARG A 123 -0.79 12.66 11.70
CA ARG A 123 -0.71 12.96 13.13
C ARG A 123 0.46 12.28 13.85
N PHE A 124 0.76 11.04 13.49
CA PHE A 124 1.74 10.21 14.20
C PHE A 124 2.96 9.84 13.35
N GLY A 125 2.87 9.97 12.02
CA GLY A 125 3.98 9.66 11.11
C GLY A 125 4.47 8.23 11.28
N HIS A 126 5.74 8.07 11.63
CA HIS A 126 6.40 6.77 11.79
C HIS A 126 6.10 6.07 13.13
N LYS A 127 5.48 6.77 14.09
CA LYS A 127 5.17 6.21 15.43
C LYS A 127 4.01 5.22 15.40
N VAL A 128 3.20 5.23 14.35
CA VAL A 128 2.12 4.27 14.15
C VAL A 128 2.37 3.50 12.86
N ARG A 129 2.33 2.18 12.95
CA ARG A 129 2.34 1.28 11.80
C ARG A 129 0.99 0.58 11.70
N ILE A 130 0.48 0.48 10.47
CA ILE A 130 -0.82 -0.13 10.21
C ILE A 130 -0.61 -1.42 9.41
N ILE A 131 -1.12 -2.51 9.95
CA ILE A 131 -1.26 -3.80 9.27
C ILE A 131 -2.74 -3.94 8.94
N HIS A 132 -3.08 -4.26 7.69
CA HIS A 132 -4.47 -4.33 7.28
C HIS A 132 -4.86 -5.69 6.72
N ASN A 133 -6.01 -6.21 7.15
CA ASN A 133 -6.58 -7.47 6.66
C ASN A 133 -5.53 -8.60 6.49
N SER A 134 -4.54 -8.62 7.38
CA SER A 134 -3.45 -9.57 7.32
C SER A 134 -3.97 -10.92 7.77
N SER A 135 -3.80 -11.97 6.96
CA SER A 135 -4.29 -13.31 7.29
C SER A 135 -3.88 -13.79 8.68
N PRO A 136 -2.61 -13.69 9.11
CA PRO A 136 -2.25 -14.08 10.48
C PRO A 136 -2.87 -13.20 11.56
N ALA A 137 -2.96 -11.88 11.36
CA ALA A 137 -3.62 -10.98 12.32
C ALA A 137 -5.13 -11.25 12.43
N LEU A 138 -5.78 -11.57 11.31
CA LEU A 138 -7.19 -11.98 11.27
C LEU A 138 -7.40 -13.30 12.00
N ALA A 139 -6.51 -14.28 11.83
CA ALA A 139 -6.59 -15.56 12.55
C ALA A 139 -6.50 -15.37 14.07
N GLU A 140 -5.74 -14.38 14.55
CA GLU A 140 -5.60 -14.09 15.98
C GLU A 140 -6.71 -13.22 16.55
N PHE A 141 -7.12 -12.16 15.84
CA PHE A 141 -8.00 -11.12 16.39
C PHE A 141 -9.44 -11.12 15.84
N SER A 142 -9.69 -11.70 14.67
CA SER A 142 -11.05 -11.79 14.14
C SER A 142 -11.74 -13.03 14.70
N PRO A 143 -12.98 -12.93 15.22
CA PRO A 143 -13.75 -14.09 15.64
C PRO A 143 -13.96 -15.15 14.55
N THR A 144 -13.92 -14.76 13.27
CA THR A 144 -14.11 -15.67 12.14
C THR A 144 -12.78 -16.12 11.51
N GLY A 145 -11.64 -15.60 11.98
CA GLY A 145 -10.34 -15.80 11.33
C GLY A 145 -10.21 -15.14 9.94
N THR A 146 -11.23 -14.40 9.51
CA THR A 146 -11.31 -13.71 8.22
C THR A 146 -11.85 -12.30 8.42
N TRP A 147 -11.68 -11.43 7.42
CA TRP A 147 -12.35 -10.13 7.43
C TRP A 147 -13.87 -10.31 7.29
N ARG A 148 -14.64 -9.45 7.94
CA ARG A 148 -16.11 -9.49 7.96
C ARG A 148 -16.71 -8.36 7.15
N LYS A 149 -17.82 -8.60 6.46
CA LYS A 149 -18.51 -7.57 5.68
C LYS A 149 -18.98 -6.43 6.59
N GLY A 150 -18.67 -5.19 6.20
CA GLY A 150 -19.04 -3.99 6.95
C GLY A 150 -18.17 -3.72 8.19
N SER A 151 -17.14 -4.54 8.43
CA SER A 151 -16.28 -4.34 9.59
C SER A 151 -15.38 -3.13 9.41
N PHE A 152 -15.06 -2.51 10.54
CA PHE A 152 -13.99 -1.54 10.70
C PHE A 152 -13.53 -1.67 12.15
N GLU A 153 -12.57 -2.56 12.35
CA GLU A 153 -12.09 -2.96 13.67
C GLU A 153 -10.64 -2.54 13.79
N VAL A 154 -10.32 -1.82 14.87
CA VAL A 154 -8.95 -1.35 15.12
C VAL A 154 -8.45 -2.05 16.37
N VAL A 155 -7.38 -2.82 16.22
CA VAL A 155 -6.77 -3.61 17.28
C VAL A 155 -5.34 -3.15 17.51
N ASP A 156 -4.96 -2.95 18.77
CA ASP A 156 -3.59 -2.75 19.20
C ASP A 156 -2.89 -4.10 19.26
N VAL A 157 -1.90 -4.32 18.37
CA VAL A 157 -1.20 -5.61 18.25
C VAL A 157 -0.30 -5.85 19.47
N GLY A 158 0.37 -4.81 19.97
CA GLY A 158 1.25 -4.93 21.14
C GLY A 158 0.48 -5.15 22.43
N GLY A 159 -0.62 -4.43 22.59
CA GLY A 159 -1.52 -4.57 23.74
C GLY A 159 -2.54 -5.71 23.63
N LYS A 160 -2.62 -6.41 22.48
CA LYS A 160 -3.65 -7.41 22.15
C LYS A 160 -5.07 -6.97 22.50
N LYS A 161 -5.38 -5.69 22.27
CA LYS A 161 -6.62 -5.05 22.72
C LYS A 161 -7.40 -4.45 21.56
N LEU A 162 -8.69 -4.78 21.48
CA LEU A 162 -9.63 -4.11 20.59
C LEU A 162 -9.81 -2.66 21.05
N LEU A 163 -9.43 -1.71 20.21
CA LEU A 163 -9.57 -0.27 20.47
C LEU A 163 -10.89 0.27 19.92
N TYR A 164 -11.37 -0.30 18.82
CA TYR A 164 -12.59 0.14 18.17
C TYR A 164 -13.26 -1.01 17.42
N SER A 165 -14.60 -1.04 17.46
CA SER A 165 -15.42 -1.98 16.71
C SER A 165 -16.63 -1.28 16.09
N LYS A 166 -16.65 -1.22 14.76
CA LYS A 166 -17.83 -0.74 14.02
C LYS A 166 -18.97 -1.74 14.08
N LEU A 167 -18.68 -3.04 14.08
CA LEU A 167 -19.73 -4.05 14.17
C LEU A 167 -20.45 -4.02 15.52
N SER A 168 -19.76 -3.66 16.60
CA SER A 168 -20.38 -3.49 17.92
C SER A 168 -21.15 -2.18 18.03
N ASN A 169 -20.59 -1.08 17.54
CA ASN A 169 -21.14 0.26 17.78
C ASN A 169 -22.13 0.71 16.71
N GLY A 170 -22.08 0.13 15.52
CA GLY A 170 -22.91 0.51 14.36
C GLY A 170 -22.54 1.86 13.72
N VAL A 171 -21.54 2.57 14.24
CA VAL A 171 -21.16 3.92 13.82
C VAL A 171 -19.80 3.90 13.12
N SER A 172 -19.55 4.86 12.23
CA SER A 172 -18.23 5.07 11.62
C SER A 172 -17.31 5.81 12.60
N LEU A 173 -16.06 5.36 12.75
CA LEU A 173 -15.09 6.04 13.61
C LEU A 173 -14.70 7.40 13.01
N VAL A 174 -14.55 7.46 11.69
CA VAL A 174 -14.03 8.63 10.98
C VAL A 174 -15.16 9.54 10.50
N ASN A 175 -16.23 8.98 9.93
CA ASN A 175 -17.33 9.75 9.34
C ASN A 175 -18.45 10.08 10.35
N GLY A 176 -18.26 9.73 11.62
CA GLY A 176 -19.22 9.98 12.70
C GLY A 176 -19.03 11.35 13.35
N ASP A 177 -18.99 11.37 14.69
CA ASP A 177 -18.70 12.59 15.45
C ASP A 177 -17.19 12.89 15.46
N GLN A 178 -16.80 14.00 14.82
CA GLN A 178 -15.40 14.45 14.78
C GLN A 178 -14.79 14.62 16.18
N LYS A 179 -15.59 15.00 17.18
CA LYS A 179 -15.13 15.14 18.57
C LYS A 179 -14.77 13.78 19.15
N TYR A 180 -15.58 12.76 18.87
CA TYR A 180 -15.30 11.39 19.26
C TYR A 180 -14.03 10.86 18.59
N PHE A 181 -13.88 11.09 17.27
CA PHE A 181 -12.67 10.66 16.56
C PHE A 181 -11.40 11.35 17.09
N ASN A 182 -11.45 12.66 17.33
CA ASN A 182 -10.32 13.39 17.90
C ASN A 182 -9.95 12.88 19.29
N LYS A 183 -10.95 12.61 20.15
CA LYS A 183 -10.72 12.00 21.46
C LYS A 183 -10.05 10.62 21.34
N TRP A 184 -10.54 9.78 20.44
CA TRP A 184 -9.94 8.46 20.18
C TRP A 184 -8.48 8.59 19.71
N LEU A 185 -8.18 9.58 18.86
CA LEU A 185 -6.81 9.87 18.44
C LEU A 185 -5.95 10.36 19.61
N ASP A 186 -6.49 11.12 20.55
CA ASP A 186 -5.76 11.53 21.76
C ASP A 186 -5.39 10.31 22.62
N GLU A 187 -6.31 9.35 22.78
CA GLU A 187 -6.05 8.09 23.49
C GLU A 187 -4.95 7.24 22.80
N VAL A 188 -4.92 7.23 21.47
CA VAL A 188 -3.82 6.61 20.71
C VAL A 188 -2.50 7.37 20.88
N ALA A 189 -2.55 8.70 20.96
CA ALA A 189 -1.36 9.53 21.17
C ALA A 189 -0.70 9.25 22.52
N GLU A 190 -1.50 9.12 23.59
CA GLU A 190 -1.01 8.77 24.92
C GLU A 190 -0.31 7.42 24.91
N LYS A 191 -0.88 6.43 24.21
CA LYS A 191 -0.23 5.12 24.03
C LYS A 191 1.08 5.21 23.26
N CYS A 192 1.12 5.98 22.17
CA CYS A 192 2.34 6.19 21.39
C CYS A 192 3.43 6.92 22.17
N ALA A 193 3.09 7.63 23.27
CA ALA A 193 4.05 8.28 24.14
C ALA A 193 4.60 7.33 25.23
N LEU A 194 3.90 6.23 25.50
CA LEU A 194 4.29 5.20 26.48
C LEU A 194 5.00 3.99 25.83
N ALA A 195 4.76 3.77 24.54
CA ALA A 195 5.43 2.75 23.72
C ALA A 195 6.87 3.17 23.38
#